data_AF-A0A0E0JP40-F1
#
_entry.id   AF-A0A0E0JP40-F1
#
_cell.length_a   1.000
_cell.length_b   1.000
_cell.length_c   1.000
_cell.angle_alpha   90.00
_cell.angle_beta   90.00
_cell.angle_gamma   90.00
#
_symmetry.space_group_name_H-M   'P 1'
#
loop_
_entity.id
_entity.type
_entity.pdbx_description
1 polymer ?
#
loop_
_entity_poly.entity_id
_entity_poly.type
_entity_poly.pdbx_seq_one_letter_code
_entity_poly.pdbx_strand_id
1 'polypeptide(L)'
;MSSGKRQYIACRAGYKVLRLSYARGGGRHTDRLFSMYIYLPDERHGLPDMLRKLCSDPAALIESSATLTKKVPVGAFMVPRFTLSYKTNAAETLRDLGLILPFEYPGADLSEMVESSPEAEKIVVSAVYHESVVEVNEEGTEAAAATAVVMTFGCAAPSAPVHVVDFVADHPFMFLIKEDLTGVVVFAGQVTNPSSST
;
A
#
# COMPACT_ATOMS: atom_id res chain seq x y z
N MET A 1 9.80 13.55 -7.52
CA MET A 1 8.39 13.91 -7.79
C MET A 1 8.09 15.36 -7.41
N SER A 2 8.11 16.31 -8.35
CA SER A 2 7.64 17.69 -8.09
C SER A 2 6.11 17.75 -8.23
N SER A 3 5.41 18.11 -7.15
CA SER A 3 3.96 17.91 -7.03
C SER A 3 3.13 18.89 -7.86
N GLY A 4 1.95 18.42 -8.28
CA GLY A 4 0.83 19.33 -8.47
C GLY A 4 0.53 20.09 -7.17
N LYS A 5 0.01 21.32 -7.25
CA LYS A 5 -0.25 22.19 -6.08
C LYS A 5 -1.19 21.58 -5.02
N ARG A 6 -1.84 20.46 -5.30
CA ARG A 6 -2.78 19.78 -4.41
C ARG A 6 -2.69 18.26 -4.51
N GLN A 7 -2.77 17.56 -3.39
CA GLN A 7 -2.74 16.10 -3.30
C GLN A 7 -3.80 15.55 -2.34
N TYR A 8 -4.14 14.26 -2.47
CA TYR A 8 -4.99 13.57 -1.50
C TYR A 8 -4.15 13.21 -0.28
N ILE A 9 -4.16 14.08 0.72
CA ILE A 9 -3.42 13.88 1.97
C ILE A 9 -4.39 14.03 3.16
N ALA A 10 -4.24 13.17 4.14
CA ALA A 10 -4.94 13.24 5.41
C ALA A 10 -3.94 13.16 6.57
N CYS A 11 -4.06 14.09 7.52
CA CYS A 11 -3.27 14.05 8.76
C CYS A 11 -4.02 13.22 9.81
N ARG A 12 -3.28 12.39 10.53
CA ARG A 12 -3.75 11.55 11.65
C ARG A 12 -2.86 11.81 12.86
N ALA A 13 -3.30 11.35 14.02
CA ALA A 13 -2.48 11.41 15.22
C ALA A 13 -1.26 10.49 15.07
N GLY A 14 -0.10 11.09 14.80
CA GLY A 14 1.23 10.44 14.72
C GLY A 14 1.70 10.06 13.31
N TYR A 15 0.90 10.32 12.26
CA TYR A 15 1.26 10.02 10.87
C TYR A 15 0.38 10.76 9.85
N LYS A 16 0.85 10.80 8.60
CA LYS A 16 0.12 11.30 7.43
C LYS A 16 -0.14 10.17 6.45
N VAL A 17 -1.24 10.26 5.72
CA VAL A 17 -1.58 9.32 4.64
C VAL A 17 -1.69 10.07 3.33
N LEU A 18 -0.94 9.64 2.30
CA LEU A 18 -1.03 10.12 0.93
C LEU A 18 -1.68 9.05 0.05
N ARG A 19 -2.60 9.45 -0.84
CA ARG A 19 -3.16 8.60 -1.90
C ARG A 19 -2.67 9.06 -3.28
N LEU A 20 -2.10 8.12 -4.03
CA LEU A 20 -1.67 8.28 -5.41
C LEU A 20 -2.42 7.27 -6.28
N SER A 21 -3.35 7.75 -7.11
CA SER A 21 -4.15 6.87 -7.98
C SER A 21 -3.36 6.46 -9.21
N TYR A 22 -3.53 5.21 -9.65
CA TYR A 22 -2.97 4.72 -10.90
C TYR A 22 -3.85 5.11 -12.09
N ALA A 23 -3.26 5.28 -13.27
CA ALA A 23 -4.00 5.50 -14.49
C ALA A 23 -4.88 4.29 -14.83
N ARG A 24 -6.09 4.55 -15.34
CA ARG A 24 -6.95 3.47 -15.87
C ARG A 24 -6.35 2.96 -17.18
N GLY A 25 -6.02 1.67 -17.23
CA GLY A 25 -5.63 1.01 -18.47
C GLY A 25 -6.83 0.82 -19.41
N GLY A 26 -6.60 0.84 -20.72
CA GLY A 26 -7.64 0.66 -21.76
C GLY A 26 -8.09 -0.79 -22.00
N GLY A 27 -7.95 -1.68 -21.01
CA GLY A 27 -8.24 -3.13 -21.14
C GLY A 27 -9.68 -3.53 -20.78
N ARG A 28 -10.02 -4.82 -20.90
CA ARG A 28 -11.37 -5.40 -20.64
C ARG A 28 -11.92 -5.26 -19.20
N HIS A 29 -11.13 -4.71 -18.27
CA HIS A 29 -11.53 -4.47 -16.88
C HIS A 29 -11.34 -2.99 -16.51
N THR A 30 -12.00 -2.08 -17.23
CA THR A 30 -11.86 -0.63 -17.00
C THR A 30 -12.39 -0.16 -15.66
N ASP A 31 -13.21 -0.96 -14.96
CA ASP A 31 -13.93 -0.52 -13.76
C ASP A 31 -13.07 -0.53 -12.49
N ARG A 32 -11.98 -1.30 -12.49
CA ARG A 32 -11.10 -1.39 -11.32
C ARG A 32 -10.23 -0.16 -11.22
N LEU A 33 -10.23 0.45 -10.05
CA LEU A 33 -9.42 1.62 -9.73
C LEU A 33 -8.39 1.19 -8.70
N PHE A 34 -7.12 1.45 -8.97
CA PHE A 34 -6.06 1.16 -8.02
C PHE A 34 -5.44 2.45 -7.52
N SER A 35 -5.09 2.48 -6.24
CA SER A 35 -4.30 3.56 -5.66
C SER A 35 -3.21 3.01 -4.74
N MET A 36 -2.06 3.67 -4.76
CA MET A 36 -1.04 3.53 -3.73
C MET A 36 -1.37 4.47 -2.55
N TYR A 37 -1.31 3.94 -1.34
CA TYR A 37 -1.47 4.66 -0.09
C TYR A 37 -0.16 4.63 0.68
N ILE A 38 0.45 5.78 0.95
CA ILE A 38 1.69 5.88 1.72
C ILE A 38 1.36 6.41 3.11
N TYR A 39 1.79 5.69 4.15
CA TYR A 39 1.63 6.06 5.54
C TYR A 39 2.99 6.47 6.08
N LEU A 40 3.14 7.77 6.30
CA LEU A 40 4.38 8.40 6.72
C LEU A 40 4.24 8.81 8.20
N PRO A 41 4.97 8.18 9.13
CA PRO A 41 5.02 8.62 10.52
C PRO A 41 5.42 10.10 10.64
N ASP A 42 5.00 10.77 11.72
CA ASP A 42 5.47 12.13 11.98
C ASP A 42 6.93 12.11 12.51
N GLU A 43 7.32 11.04 13.21
CA GLU A 43 8.66 10.84 13.75
C GLU A 43 9.54 9.99 12.83
N ARG A 44 10.82 10.37 12.68
CA ARG A 44 11.79 9.66 11.81
C ARG A 44 11.92 8.17 12.11
N HIS A 45 11.71 7.73 13.34
CA HIS A 45 11.78 6.32 13.76
C HIS A 45 10.41 5.75 14.19
N GLY A 46 9.30 6.43 13.85
CA GLY A 46 7.96 6.09 14.32
C GLY A 46 7.28 4.94 13.58
N LEU A 47 7.89 4.40 12.52
CA LEU A 47 7.28 3.33 11.71
C LEU A 47 6.88 2.08 12.53
N PRO A 48 7.73 1.53 13.43
CA PRO A 48 7.35 0.36 14.23
C PRO A 48 6.14 0.62 15.12
N ASP A 49 6.06 1.79 15.77
CA ASP A 49 4.95 2.13 16.66
C ASP A 49 3.66 2.41 15.88
N MET A 50 3.78 3.08 14.73
CA MET A 50 2.67 3.27 13.80
C MET A 50 2.11 1.91 13.32
N LEU A 51 2.98 0.97 12.96
CA LEU A 51 2.58 -0.38 12.53
C LEU A 51 1.87 -1.14 13.66
N ARG A 52 2.42 -1.15 14.88
CA ARG A 52 1.76 -1.79 16.04
C ARG A 52 0.36 -1.22 16.27
N LYS A 53 0.21 0.10 16.18
CA LYS A 53 -1.09 0.77 16.33
C LYS A 53 -2.07 0.37 15.23
N LEU A 54 -1.64 0.38 13.96
CA LEU A 54 -2.49 0.01 12.82
C LEU A 54 -2.84 -1.49 12.81
N CYS A 55 -1.93 -2.37 13.21
CA CYS A 55 -2.19 -3.81 13.31
C CYS A 55 -3.12 -4.16 14.47
N SER A 56 -3.15 -3.36 15.54
CA SER A 56 -4.04 -3.57 16.68
C SER A 56 -5.48 -3.10 16.40
N ASP A 57 -5.69 -2.26 15.39
CA ASP A 57 -7.00 -1.74 14.99
C ASP A 57 -7.15 -1.76 13.45
N PRO A 58 -7.64 -2.88 12.89
CA PRO A 58 -7.88 -3.00 11.46
C PRO A 58 -8.86 -1.98 10.90
N ALA A 59 -9.82 -1.49 11.70
CA ALA A 59 -10.78 -0.49 11.28
C ALA A 59 -10.08 0.86 11.04
N ALA A 60 -9.14 1.24 11.92
CA ALA A 60 -8.33 2.45 11.73
C ALA A 60 -7.53 2.44 10.41
N LEU A 61 -7.02 1.28 9.98
CA LEU A 61 -6.34 1.17 8.69
C LEU A 61 -7.28 1.45 7.51
N ILE A 62 -8.50 0.91 7.56
CA ILE A 62 -9.51 1.13 6.51
C ILE A 62 -9.95 2.59 6.52
N GLU A 63 -10.38 3.11 7.66
CA GLU A 63 -10.87 4.47 7.84
C GLU A 63 -9.84 5.52 7.46
N SER A 64 -8.58 5.32 7.86
CA SER A 64 -7.50 6.28 7.57
C SER A 64 -7.31 6.52 6.08
N SER A 65 -7.63 5.53 5.24
CA SER A 65 -7.58 5.63 3.78
C SER A 65 -8.91 6.06 3.13
N ALA A 66 -10.06 5.71 3.73
CA ALA A 66 -11.38 5.97 3.16
C ALA A 66 -11.73 7.47 3.11
N THR A 67 -11.15 8.29 4.00
CA THR A 67 -11.46 9.74 4.02
C THR A 67 -10.68 10.57 2.99
N LEU A 68 -9.84 9.96 2.15
CA LEU A 68 -9.01 10.64 1.16
C LEU A 68 -9.82 10.98 -0.11
N THR A 69 -10.87 11.80 0.06
CA THR A 69 -11.82 12.17 -1.01
C THR A 69 -11.58 13.56 -1.60
N LYS A 70 -10.83 14.43 -0.92
CA LYS A 70 -10.54 15.81 -1.37
C LYS A 70 -9.04 16.08 -1.43
N LYS A 71 -8.61 16.78 -2.47
CA LYS A 71 -7.21 17.24 -2.57
C LYS A 71 -7.00 18.48 -1.70
N VAL A 72 -5.92 18.50 -0.92
CA VAL A 72 -5.50 19.63 -0.08
C VAL A 72 -4.28 20.33 -0.69
N PRO A 73 -4.09 21.65 -0.48
CA PRO A 73 -2.88 22.36 -0.87
C PRO A 73 -1.64 21.77 -0.22
N VAL A 74 -0.56 21.64 -1.00
CA VAL A 74 0.68 21.01 -0.55
C VAL A 74 1.83 22.01 -0.59
N GLY A 75 2.65 21.98 0.46
CA GLY A 75 3.86 22.78 0.57
C GLY A 75 5.06 21.98 0.06
N ALA A 76 5.94 21.57 0.96
CA ALA A 76 7.00 20.63 0.65
C ALA A 76 6.40 19.26 0.34
N PHE A 77 6.72 18.73 -0.85
CA PHE A 77 6.29 17.41 -1.29
C PHE A 77 7.47 16.61 -1.82
N MET A 78 7.65 15.42 -1.29
CA MET A 78 8.63 14.47 -1.79
C MET A 78 8.16 13.04 -1.49
N VAL A 79 8.15 12.22 -2.53
CA VAL A 79 8.09 10.76 -2.44
C VAL A 79 9.31 10.22 -3.20
N PRO A 80 10.16 9.38 -2.59
CA PRO A 80 11.31 8.82 -3.28
C PRO A 80 10.86 7.83 -4.35
N ARG A 81 11.66 7.70 -5.42
CA ARG A 81 11.55 6.56 -6.32
C ARG A 81 12.11 5.34 -5.61
N PHE A 82 11.57 4.15 -5.86
CA PHE A 82 12.14 2.93 -5.29
C PHE A 82 11.72 1.70 -6.07
N THR A 83 12.58 0.69 -6.04
CA THR A 83 12.26 -0.66 -6.51
C THR A 83 12.50 -1.62 -5.36
N LEU A 84 11.48 -2.42 -5.04
CA LEU A 84 11.54 -3.46 -4.03
C LEU A 84 11.28 -4.79 -4.71
N SER A 85 12.16 -5.76 -4.49
CA SER A 85 11.93 -7.15 -4.84
C SER A 85 12.00 -7.99 -3.57
N TYR A 86 11.07 -8.93 -3.44
CA TYR A 86 10.98 -9.80 -2.29
C TYR A 86 10.72 -11.23 -2.76
N LYS A 87 11.51 -12.18 -2.25
CA LYS A 87 11.34 -13.62 -2.47
C LYS A 87 11.39 -14.32 -1.13
N THR A 88 10.44 -15.21 -0.86
CA THR A 88 10.42 -15.98 0.37
C THR A 88 9.79 -17.34 0.19
N ASN A 89 10.16 -18.29 1.05
CA ASN A 89 9.33 -19.45 1.34
C ASN A 89 8.48 -19.10 2.57
N ALA A 90 7.19 -18.85 2.35
CA ALA A 90 6.25 -18.44 3.37
C ALA A 90 5.80 -19.56 4.31
N ALA A 91 6.25 -20.81 4.11
CA ALA A 91 5.82 -21.94 4.94
C ALA A 91 6.07 -21.70 6.44
N GLU A 92 7.28 -21.29 6.83
CA GLU A 92 7.59 -21.03 8.25
C GLU A 92 6.76 -19.89 8.82
N THR A 93 6.62 -18.78 8.09
CA THR A 93 5.80 -17.64 8.54
C THR A 93 4.33 -18.03 8.72
N LEU A 94 3.79 -18.87 7.84
CA LEU A 94 2.42 -19.36 7.96
C LEU A 94 2.26 -20.27 9.19
N ARG A 95 3.25 -21.12 9.50
CA ARG A 95 3.27 -21.93 10.72
C ARG A 95 3.32 -21.06 11.97
N ASP A 96 4.17 -20.03 11.99
CA ASP A 96 4.28 -19.08 13.11
C ASP A 96 2.97 -18.31 13.35
N LEU A 97 2.17 -18.10 12.29
CA LEU A 97 0.82 -17.51 12.36
C LEU A 97 -0.27 -18.51 12.77
N GLY A 98 0.07 -19.79 12.98
CA GLY A 98 -0.84 -20.84 13.44
C GLY A 98 -1.39 -21.76 12.34
N LEU A 99 -1.03 -21.54 11.07
CA LEU A 99 -1.38 -22.46 9.98
C LEU A 99 -0.37 -23.62 9.94
N ILE A 100 -0.65 -24.66 10.74
CA ILE A 100 0.27 -25.77 10.96
C ILE A 100 -0.12 -27.01 10.14
N LEU A 101 -1.41 -27.40 10.18
CA LEU A 101 -1.90 -28.68 9.66
C LEU A 101 -1.49 -29.00 8.21
N PRO A 102 -1.55 -28.07 7.23
CA PRO A 102 -1.19 -28.40 5.84
C PRO A 102 0.27 -28.83 5.68
N PHE A 103 1.14 -28.49 6.62
CA PHE A 103 2.58 -28.72 6.56
C PHE A 103 3.05 -29.93 7.39
N GLU A 104 2.17 -30.55 8.20
CA GLU A 104 2.54 -31.61 9.14
C GLU A 104 2.19 -33.00 8.61
N TYR A 105 3.14 -33.94 8.71
CA TYR A 105 2.89 -35.35 8.47
C TYR A 105 2.74 -36.09 9.81
N PRO A 106 1.69 -36.91 10.02
CA PRO A 106 0.61 -37.28 9.10
C PRO A 106 -0.68 -36.43 9.26
N GLY A 107 -0.56 -35.24 9.85
CA GLY A 107 -1.69 -34.39 10.29
C GLY A 107 -2.39 -33.61 9.18
N ALA A 108 -1.76 -33.44 8.01
CA ALA A 108 -2.38 -32.80 6.85
C ALA A 108 -3.49 -33.69 6.28
N ASP A 109 -4.65 -33.08 6.07
CA ASP A 109 -5.73 -33.66 5.28
C ASP A 109 -5.88 -32.86 3.98
N LEU A 110 -5.35 -33.43 2.90
CA LEU A 110 -5.36 -32.87 1.54
C LEU A 110 -6.00 -33.87 0.57
N SER A 111 -6.94 -34.70 1.05
CA SER A 111 -7.58 -35.78 0.29
C SER A 111 -8.30 -35.31 -0.98
N GLU A 112 -8.75 -34.06 -1.01
CA GLU A 112 -9.42 -33.46 -2.17
C GLU A 112 -8.46 -32.94 -3.24
N MET A 113 -7.14 -32.91 -2.97
CA MET A 113 -6.13 -32.47 -3.94
C MET A 113 -5.63 -33.60 -4.84
N VAL A 114 -5.71 -34.86 -4.38
CA VAL A 114 -5.20 -36.04 -5.08
C VAL A 114 -6.16 -37.21 -4.89
N GLU A 115 -6.28 -38.09 -5.89
CA GLU A 115 -7.11 -39.29 -5.74
C GLU A 115 -6.60 -40.15 -4.58
N SER A 116 -7.46 -40.34 -3.59
CA SER A 116 -7.14 -41.10 -2.40
C SER A 116 -7.26 -42.59 -2.72
N SER A 117 -6.13 -43.29 -2.87
CA SER A 117 -6.10 -44.75 -2.90
C SER A 117 -5.75 -45.30 -1.50
N PRO A 118 -6.16 -46.53 -1.14
CA PRO A 118 -5.77 -47.15 0.13
C PRO A 118 -4.25 -47.30 0.32
N GLU A 119 -3.50 -47.19 -0.78
CA GLU A 119 -2.04 -47.31 -0.85
C GLU A 119 -1.35 -45.93 -0.99
N ALA A 120 -2.11 -44.84 -1.13
CA ALA A 120 -1.59 -43.51 -1.35
C ALA A 120 -0.94 -42.96 -0.06
N GLU A 121 0.31 -42.52 -0.19
CA GLU A 121 0.99 -41.79 0.89
C GLU A 121 0.28 -40.47 1.17
N LYS A 122 0.10 -40.15 2.46
CA LYS A 122 -0.44 -38.84 2.85
C LYS A 122 0.50 -37.74 2.38
N ILE A 123 -0.04 -36.79 1.62
CA ILE A 123 0.71 -35.64 1.12
C ILE A 123 0.65 -34.47 2.11
N VAL A 124 1.70 -33.65 2.09
CA VAL A 124 1.80 -32.41 2.87
C VAL A 124 2.32 -31.29 1.97
N VAL A 125 2.07 -30.04 2.37
CA VAL A 125 2.70 -28.88 1.75
C VAL A 125 4.15 -28.80 2.21
N SER A 126 5.10 -28.91 1.28
CA SER A 126 6.53 -28.82 1.57
C SER A 126 7.02 -27.38 1.67
N ALA A 127 6.58 -26.51 0.76
CA ALA A 127 7.00 -25.10 0.67
C ALA A 127 5.93 -24.23 0.01
N VAL A 128 5.95 -22.93 0.31
CA VAL A 128 5.09 -21.92 -0.32
C VAL A 128 5.98 -20.78 -0.81
N TYR A 129 6.38 -20.80 -2.07
CA TYR A 129 7.23 -19.76 -2.62
C TYR A 129 6.41 -18.55 -3.08
N HIS A 130 6.76 -17.37 -2.57
CA HIS A 130 6.17 -16.09 -2.98
C HIS A 130 7.26 -15.14 -3.45
N GLU A 131 7.07 -14.57 -4.63
CA GLU A 131 7.94 -13.55 -5.22
C GLU A 131 7.08 -12.35 -5.66
N SER A 132 7.54 -11.15 -5.31
CA SER A 132 6.89 -9.89 -5.66
C SER A 132 7.91 -8.81 -5.98
N VAL A 133 7.51 -7.91 -6.87
CA VAL A 133 8.29 -6.72 -7.26
C VAL A 133 7.36 -5.52 -7.28
N VAL A 134 7.78 -4.42 -6.68
CA VAL A 134 7.10 -3.11 -6.74
C VAL A 134 8.12 -2.08 -7.21
N GLU A 135 7.80 -1.38 -8.28
CA GLU A 135 8.59 -0.25 -8.78
C GLU A 135 7.73 1.02 -8.71
N VAL A 136 8.27 2.07 -8.09
CA VAL A 136 7.66 3.40 -8.01
C VAL A 136 8.56 4.40 -8.71
N ASN A 137 8.08 4.90 -9.84
CA ASN A 137 8.72 5.93 -10.65
C ASN A 137 7.76 7.09 -10.93
N GLU A 138 8.27 8.12 -11.61
CA GLU A 138 7.51 9.33 -11.94
C GLU A 138 6.43 9.09 -12.98
N GLU A 139 6.71 8.33 -14.04
CA GLU A 139 5.78 8.10 -15.16
C GLU A 139 4.48 7.41 -14.73
N GLY A 140 4.57 6.40 -13.85
CA GLY A 140 3.40 5.66 -13.35
C GLY A 140 2.45 6.49 -12.47
N THR A 141 2.94 7.60 -11.92
CA THR A 141 2.17 8.51 -11.02
C THR A 141 1.81 9.83 -11.70
N GLU A 142 2.63 10.31 -12.64
CA GLU A 142 2.41 11.54 -13.41
C GLU A 142 1.27 11.40 -14.43
N ALA A 143 1.13 10.22 -15.06
CA ALA A 143 0.04 9.95 -16.00
C ALA A 143 -1.35 10.09 -15.34
N ALA A 144 -1.46 9.81 -14.04
CA ALA A 144 -2.70 9.97 -13.27
C ALA A 144 -2.94 11.43 -12.80
N ALA A 145 -1.88 12.24 -12.68
CA ALA A 145 -1.99 13.64 -12.27
C ALA A 145 -2.47 14.56 -13.40
N ALA A 146 -2.19 14.20 -14.66
CA ALA A 146 -2.53 15.00 -15.85
C ALA A 146 -4.05 15.11 -16.11
N THR A 147 -4.89 14.19 -15.60
CA THR A 147 -6.33 14.13 -15.94
C THR A 147 -7.25 15.00 -15.07
N ALA A 148 -6.72 15.81 -14.14
CA ALA A 148 -7.53 16.45 -13.08
C ALA A 148 -7.45 17.99 -13.00
N VAL A 149 -7.04 18.70 -14.06
CA VAL A 149 -6.98 20.18 -14.01
C VAL A 149 -7.72 20.81 -15.18
N VAL A 150 -9.00 21.13 -14.95
CA VAL A 150 -9.69 22.23 -15.64
C VAL A 150 -9.88 23.32 -14.58
N MET A 151 -9.11 24.40 -14.68
CA MET A 151 -9.22 25.55 -13.77
C MET A 151 -10.13 26.60 -14.39
N THR A 152 -11.29 26.82 -13.76
CA THR A 152 -12.12 28.02 -14.00
C THR A 152 -11.60 29.14 -13.11
N PHE A 153 -11.10 30.23 -13.69
CA PHE A 153 -10.68 31.41 -12.94
C PHE A 153 -11.93 32.23 -12.56
N GLY A 154 -12.16 32.39 -11.25
CA GLY A 154 -13.13 33.32 -10.69
C GLY A 154 -12.46 34.14 -9.59
N CYS A 155 -12.60 35.46 -9.66
CA CYS A 155 -12.07 36.40 -8.67
C CYS A 155 -12.86 36.29 -7.36
N ALA A 156 -12.21 35.99 -6.24
CA ALA A 156 -12.82 36.09 -4.91
C ALA A 156 -11.82 36.53 -3.83
N ALA A 157 -12.36 37.28 -2.86
CA ALA A 157 -11.77 38.05 -1.75
C ALA A 157 -10.79 37.26 -0.84
N PRO A 158 -10.00 37.92 0.05
CA PRO A 158 -8.94 37.26 0.80
C PRO A 158 -9.53 36.24 1.77
N SER A 159 -9.31 34.97 1.47
CA SER A 159 -9.76 33.85 2.29
C SER A 159 -8.76 33.56 3.43
N ALA A 160 -9.26 32.99 4.51
CA ALA A 160 -8.51 32.51 5.67
C ALA A 160 -7.20 31.80 5.30
N PRO A 161 -6.16 31.80 6.17
CA PRO A 161 -4.88 31.18 5.87
C PRO A 161 -5.10 29.74 5.38
N VAL A 162 -4.70 29.50 4.14
CA VAL A 162 -4.82 28.20 3.50
C VAL A 162 -3.94 27.24 4.29
N HIS A 163 -4.54 26.25 4.96
CA HIS A 163 -3.78 25.18 5.59
C HIS A 163 -3.06 24.38 4.51
N VAL A 164 -1.75 24.60 4.41
CA VAL A 164 -0.84 23.88 3.52
C VAL A 164 -0.27 22.69 4.28
N VAL A 165 -0.27 21.51 3.66
CA VAL A 165 0.27 20.28 4.27
C VAL A 165 1.58 19.90 3.60
N ASP A 166 2.62 19.67 4.39
CA ASP A 166 3.88 19.10 3.90
C ASP A 166 3.82 17.57 3.95
N PHE A 167 4.31 16.91 2.91
CA PHE A 167 4.45 15.46 2.83
C PHE A 167 5.82 15.11 2.23
N VAL A 168 6.79 14.83 3.11
CA VAL A 168 8.20 14.64 2.76
C VAL A 168 8.62 13.27 3.27
N ALA A 169 8.57 12.26 2.41
CA ALA A 169 8.87 10.87 2.77
C ALA A 169 10.40 10.61 2.79
N ASP A 170 11.10 11.28 3.70
CA ASP A 170 12.58 11.24 3.88
C ASP A 170 13.05 10.26 4.96
N HIS A 171 12.15 9.46 5.52
CA HIS A 171 12.40 8.48 6.58
C HIS A 171 11.46 7.27 6.39
N PRO A 172 11.63 6.17 7.15
CA PRO A 172 10.87 4.94 6.93
C PRO A 172 9.35 5.12 6.91
N PHE A 173 8.70 4.53 5.91
CA PHE A 173 7.25 4.55 5.72
C PHE A 173 6.73 3.19 5.26
N MET A 174 5.43 2.94 5.43
CA MET A 174 4.75 1.81 4.79
C MET A 174 3.91 2.28 3.60
N PHE A 175 3.63 1.38 2.68
CA PHE A 175 2.69 1.60 1.60
C PHE A 175 1.75 0.41 1.41
N LEU A 176 0.56 0.70 0.89
CA LEU A 176 -0.40 -0.30 0.42
C LEU A 176 -0.77 0.03 -1.03
N ILE A 177 -0.93 -0.98 -1.88
CA ILE A 177 -1.59 -0.85 -3.17
C ILE A 177 -2.94 -1.54 -3.05
N LYS A 178 -4.02 -0.78 -3.26
CA LYS A 178 -5.39 -1.26 -3.06
C LYS A 178 -6.24 -1.06 -4.30
N GLU A 179 -7.16 -1.99 -4.51
CA GLU A 179 -8.30 -1.79 -5.39
C GLU A 179 -9.35 -0.98 -4.63
N ASP A 180 -9.66 0.22 -5.12
CA ASP A 180 -10.40 1.24 -4.38
C ASP A 180 -11.89 0.93 -4.20
N LEU A 181 -12.48 0.05 -5.04
CA LEU A 181 -13.92 -0.30 -4.95
C LEU A 181 -14.19 -1.38 -3.90
N THR A 182 -13.39 -2.44 -3.92
CA THR A 182 -13.51 -3.61 -3.04
C THR A 182 -12.69 -3.46 -1.76
N GLY A 183 -11.70 -2.56 -1.76
CA GLY A 183 -10.76 -2.38 -0.66
C GLY A 183 -9.67 -3.46 -0.58
N VAL A 184 -9.62 -4.39 -1.54
CA VAL A 184 -8.64 -5.49 -1.56
C VAL A 184 -7.23 -4.93 -1.64
N VAL A 185 -6.38 -5.35 -0.69
CA VAL A 185 -4.95 -5.05 -0.68
C VAL A 185 -4.24 -6.02 -1.62
N VAL A 186 -3.60 -5.48 -2.66
CA VAL A 186 -2.83 -6.26 -3.64
C VAL A 186 -1.36 -6.33 -3.23
N PHE A 187 -0.82 -5.23 -2.69
CA PHE A 187 0.52 -5.18 -2.12
C PHE A 187 0.53 -4.43 -0.80
N ALA A 188 1.36 -4.90 0.11
CA ALA A 188 1.73 -4.21 1.34
C ALA A 188 3.24 -4.29 1.50
N GLY A 189 3.88 -3.19 1.86
CA GLY A 189 5.32 -3.15 2.03
C GLY A 189 5.78 -1.98 2.87
N GLN A 190 7.05 -1.99 3.23
CA GLN A 190 7.72 -0.89 3.92
C GLN A 190 9.02 -0.52 3.22
N VAL A 191 9.31 0.78 3.20
CA VAL A 191 10.59 1.32 2.75
C VAL A 191 11.34 1.74 4.00
N THR A 192 12.40 1.03 4.36
CA THR A 192 13.21 1.30 5.57
C THR A 192 14.40 2.22 5.29
N ASN A 193 14.81 2.35 4.03
CA ASN A 193 15.82 3.30 3.60
C ASN A 193 15.34 4.05 2.33
N PRO A 194 14.70 5.22 2.48
CA PRO A 194 14.24 6.01 1.34
C PRO A 194 15.36 6.74 0.59
N SER A 195 16.60 6.74 1.13
CA SER A 195 17.75 7.43 0.55
C SER A 195 18.60 6.55 -0.39
N SER A 196 18.40 5.23 -0.36
CA SER A 196 19.16 4.28 -1.19
C SER A 196 18.52 4.00 -2.56
N SER A 197 17.61 4.87 -3.02
CA SER A 197 16.96 4.74 -4.32
C SER A 197 17.99 4.86 -5.44
N THR A 198 18.29 3.74 -6.11
CA THR A 198 19.09 3.68 -7.34
C THR A 198 18.19 3.91 -8.54
#